data_AF-A0A0A9CWB6-F1
#
_entry.id   AF-A0A0A9CWB6-F1
#
_cell.length_a   1.000
_cell.length_b   1.000
_cell.length_c   1.000
_cell.angle_alpha   90.00
_cell.angle_beta   90.00
_cell.angle_gamma   90.00
#
_symmetry.space_group_name_H-M   'P 1'
#
loop_
_entity.id
_entity.type
_entity.pdbx_description
1 polymer ?
#
loop_
_entity_poly.entity_id
_entity_poly.type
_entity_poly.pdbx_seq_one_letter_code
_entity_poly.pdbx_strand_id
1 'polypeptide(L)'
;MPMPITAATTADNNGRASMRGGDDAADGHVGSGEPRPKLKPLHWDKVRATSDRAMVWDQLKSSSFQLDEDMIEALFMNNSMPAAPPRDAGRKAAVPPFRQEERVLDPKKAQNIAILLRALNVTREEVSDALLDGNAECLGTELLETLVKMAPTKEEELKLRDYNGDLSKLGSAERFLKAILDIPFAFKRVDAMLYRANFETEINYLRKSFETLEAACEDLRGSKLFLKLLEAVLRTGNRMNVGTNRGEAKAFKLDTLLKLADVKGTDGKTTLLHFVVQEIIRSEDAKSEKESAMVIHSSKDEQLRKQGLKLVSGLSSELGNVKKAAMMDFDVLHGYVNKLETGLETINSVLQLERQCTQGQKFFTAMQSFLKEAEKEIEQVRGEEKRALVRVKDITEYFHGDTSKEEAHPLRIFMVVRDFLSTLDHVCKEVGRMQQDRTVIGSARSFRISATTSLPVLSLYGQRKENNSDDDSSSS
;
A
#
# COMPACT_ATOMS: atom_id res chain seq x y z
N MET A 1 -17.71 47.17 -8.03
CA MET A 1 -17.26 48.09 -9.09
C MET A 1 -16.33 47.34 -10.03
N PRO A 2 -16.75 47.04 -11.26
CA PRO A 2 -15.84 46.74 -12.36
C PRO A 2 -15.90 47.86 -13.40
N MET A 3 -14.77 48.25 -13.97
CA MET A 3 -14.73 49.04 -15.21
C MET A 3 -13.64 48.49 -16.15
N PRO A 4 -13.82 48.67 -17.47
CA PRO A 4 -13.30 47.83 -18.56
C PRO A 4 -12.39 48.65 -19.50
N ILE A 5 -12.04 48.11 -20.69
CA ILE A 5 -11.71 48.81 -21.97
C ILE A 5 -11.41 47.70 -23.02
N THR A 6 -12.39 47.34 -23.89
CA THR A 6 -12.53 47.66 -25.36
C THR A 6 -11.36 47.15 -26.23
N ALA A 7 -11.49 46.21 -27.18
CA ALA A 7 -12.36 46.04 -28.36
C ALA A 7 -12.07 46.99 -29.55
N ALA A 8 -11.63 46.42 -30.68
CA ALA A 8 -11.89 46.86 -32.08
C ALA A 8 -11.14 45.95 -33.10
N THR A 9 -11.82 45.10 -33.89
CA THR A 9 -12.21 45.24 -35.34
C THR A 9 -11.01 45.18 -36.33
N THR A 10 -10.96 44.54 -37.52
CA THR A 10 -11.78 43.65 -38.37
C THR A 10 -10.99 43.43 -39.69
N ALA A 11 -11.30 42.33 -40.40
CA ALA A 11 -11.36 42.19 -41.87
C ALA A 11 -10.10 41.97 -42.75
N ASP A 12 -10.00 40.72 -43.23
CA ASP A 12 -10.01 40.26 -44.64
C ASP A 12 -8.91 40.59 -45.68
N ASN A 13 -8.42 39.48 -46.25
CA ASN A 13 -8.37 39.10 -47.69
C ASN A 13 -6.99 38.86 -48.36
N ASN A 14 -6.81 37.60 -48.75
CA ASN A 14 -6.19 37.01 -49.96
C ASN A 14 -5.08 37.73 -50.75
N GLY A 15 -4.05 36.94 -51.13
CA GLY A 15 -3.45 37.05 -52.47
C GLY A 15 -1.93 36.84 -52.62
N ARG A 16 -1.48 35.57 -52.56
CA ARG A 16 -0.49 34.89 -53.43
C ARG A 16 0.64 35.72 -54.12
N ALA A 17 1.90 35.36 -53.85
CA ALA A 17 2.90 34.81 -54.80
C ALA A 17 4.38 35.21 -54.55
N SER A 18 5.21 34.17 -54.42
CA SER A 18 6.51 33.97 -55.10
C SER A 18 7.85 34.45 -54.47
N MET A 19 8.60 33.43 -54.02
CA MET A 19 9.98 33.07 -54.40
C MET A 19 11.22 33.51 -53.59
N ARG A 20 12.08 32.48 -53.44
CA ARG A 20 13.50 32.37 -53.00
C ARG A 20 13.76 32.52 -51.49
N GLY A 21 14.32 31.54 -50.77
CA GLY A 21 15.19 30.40 -51.12
C GLY A 21 16.51 30.57 -50.35
N GLY A 22 16.74 29.81 -49.27
CA GLY A 22 17.74 28.72 -49.17
C GLY A 22 18.71 29.12 -48.03
N ASP A 23 19.28 28.27 -47.16
CA ASP A 23 19.65 26.85 -47.20
C ASP A 23 19.55 26.30 -45.76
N ASP A 24 19.04 25.11 -45.46
CA ASP A 24 19.52 23.74 -45.73
C ASP A 24 20.88 23.38 -45.08
N ALA A 25 20.80 22.45 -44.11
CA ALA A 25 21.73 21.34 -43.98
C ALA A 25 21.00 20.15 -43.34
N ALA A 26 20.61 19.21 -44.22
CA ALA A 26 19.98 17.94 -43.91
C ALA A 26 20.99 16.94 -43.32
N ASP A 27 20.46 15.98 -42.54
CA ASP A 27 20.98 14.61 -42.58
C ASP A 27 19.80 13.66 -42.83
N GLY A 28 19.99 12.79 -43.82
CA GLY A 28 18.92 12.09 -44.52
C GLY A 28 18.74 10.65 -44.09
N HIS A 29 17.49 10.20 -44.09
CA HIS A 29 17.16 8.83 -44.44
C HIS A 29 15.91 8.83 -45.32
N VAL A 30 16.10 8.75 -46.64
CA VAL A 30 15.06 8.39 -47.60
C VAL A 30 15.18 6.89 -47.83
N GLY A 31 14.16 6.15 -47.39
CA GLY A 31 13.98 4.73 -47.68
C GLY A 31 12.51 4.44 -47.98
N SER A 32 12.19 4.38 -49.29
CA SER A 32 11.08 3.66 -49.93
C SER A 32 9.79 3.42 -49.11
N GLY A 33 8.81 4.32 -49.28
CA GLY A 33 7.46 4.12 -48.75
C GLY A 33 6.62 3.18 -49.61
N GLU A 34 6.81 1.87 -49.47
CA GLU A 34 5.72 0.93 -49.75
C GLU A 34 4.64 1.09 -48.67
N PRO A 35 3.34 1.05 -49.01
CA PRO A 35 2.27 1.11 -48.03
C PRO A 35 2.32 -0.13 -47.13
N ARG A 36 2.86 0.03 -45.92
CA ARG A 36 2.93 -1.06 -44.93
C ARG A 36 1.53 -1.54 -44.53
N PRO A 37 1.34 -2.84 -44.23
CA PRO A 37 0.08 -3.38 -43.78
C PRO A 37 -0.43 -2.66 -42.53
N LYS A 38 -1.73 -2.35 -42.48
CA LYS A 38 -2.34 -1.75 -41.28
C LYS A 38 -2.42 -2.80 -40.17
N LEU A 39 -1.70 -2.57 -39.07
CA LEU A 39 -1.79 -3.39 -37.87
C LEU A 39 -2.98 -2.97 -37.00
N LYS A 40 -3.39 -3.84 -36.07
CA LYS A 40 -4.37 -3.51 -35.04
C LYS A 40 -3.82 -2.37 -34.15
N PRO A 41 -4.58 -1.28 -33.91
CA PRO A 41 -4.09 -0.14 -33.15
C PRO A 41 -3.95 -0.48 -31.65
N LEU A 42 -2.83 -0.06 -31.07
CA LEU A 42 -2.64 -0.03 -29.62
C LEU A 42 -3.25 1.26 -29.07
N HIS A 43 -4.22 1.14 -28.16
CA HIS A 43 -4.95 2.27 -27.59
C HIS A 43 -4.21 2.86 -26.37
N TRP A 44 -3.08 3.53 -26.62
CA TRP A 44 -2.31 4.21 -25.58
C TRP A 44 -2.73 5.68 -25.38
N ASP A 45 -2.56 6.18 -24.15
CA ASP A 45 -2.70 7.61 -23.87
C ASP A 45 -1.33 8.30 -24.03
N LYS A 46 -1.20 9.09 -25.10
CA LYS A 46 0.06 9.76 -25.44
C LYS A 46 0.37 10.88 -24.44
N VAL A 47 1.47 10.75 -23.71
CA VAL A 47 2.01 11.81 -22.84
C VAL A 47 2.71 12.87 -23.71
N ARG A 48 2.36 14.15 -23.53
CA ARG A 48 3.04 15.27 -24.19
C ARG A 48 4.30 15.65 -23.40
N ALA A 49 5.47 15.51 -24.03
CA ALA A 49 6.75 16.02 -23.51
C ALA A 49 6.74 17.57 -23.52
N THR A 50 6.16 18.19 -22.49
CA THR A 50 6.02 19.66 -22.38
C THR A 50 6.56 20.21 -21.08
N SER A 51 7.23 19.38 -20.27
CA SER A 51 7.86 19.81 -19.04
C SER A 51 9.37 19.81 -19.23
N ASP A 52 10.05 20.84 -18.75
CA ASP A 52 11.52 21.02 -18.79
C ASP A 52 12.28 20.03 -17.88
N ARG A 53 11.64 18.93 -17.50
CA ARG A 53 12.14 17.89 -16.61
C ARG A 53 12.52 16.66 -17.43
N ALA A 54 13.72 16.13 -17.17
CA ALA A 54 14.17 14.89 -17.79
C ALA A 54 13.19 13.73 -17.49
N MET A 55 12.73 13.07 -18.53
CA MET A 55 11.88 11.89 -18.46
C MET A 55 12.70 10.63 -18.72
N VAL A 56 12.21 9.49 -18.23
CA VAL A 56 12.80 8.17 -18.55
C VAL A 56 12.87 7.95 -20.07
N TRP A 57 11.90 8.50 -20.81
CA TRP A 57 11.85 8.43 -22.27
C TRP A 57 13.07 9.06 -22.95
N ASP A 58 13.73 10.04 -22.32
CA ASP A 58 14.92 10.71 -22.86
C ASP A 58 16.18 9.85 -22.77
N GLN A 59 16.15 8.79 -21.95
CA GLN A 59 17.27 7.86 -21.77
C GLN A 59 17.17 6.61 -22.67
N LEU A 60 16.01 6.40 -23.31
CA LEU A 60 15.77 5.26 -24.20
C LEU A 60 16.33 5.57 -25.60
N LYS A 61 17.48 4.99 -25.92
CA LYS A 61 18.09 5.11 -27.26
C LYS A 61 17.34 4.22 -28.25
N SER A 62 16.98 4.78 -29.41
CA SER A 62 16.26 4.08 -30.50
C SER A 62 16.99 2.88 -31.10
N SER A 63 18.25 2.61 -30.70
CA SER A 63 19.09 1.54 -31.23
C SER A 63 19.30 0.35 -30.28
N SER A 64 18.71 0.35 -29.07
CA SER A 64 18.93 -0.73 -28.09
C SER A 64 18.08 -1.97 -28.32
N PHE A 65 17.05 -1.88 -29.15
CA PHE A 65 16.12 -2.96 -29.46
C PHE A 65 15.68 -2.84 -30.91
N GLN A 66 15.81 -3.92 -31.67
CA GLN A 66 15.28 -4.02 -33.03
C GLN A 66 14.00 -4.83 -32.99
N LEU A 67 12.91 -4.23 -33.47
CA LEU A 67 11.64 -4.91 -33.61
C LEU A 67 11.68 -5.80 -34.86
N ASP A 68 11.26 -7.05 -34.71
CA ASP A 68 11.03 -7.95 -35.85
C ASP A 68 9.74 -7.53 -36.56
N GLU A 69 9.90 -6.74 -37.63
CA GLU A 69 8.80 -6.16 -38.43
C GLU A 69 7.99 -7.26 -39.13
N ASP A 70 8.63 -8.34 -39.59
CA ASP A 70 7.93 -9.43 -40.27
C ASP A 70 7.05 -10.22 -39.30
N MET A 71 7.55 -10.47 -38.09
CA MET A 71 6.80 -11.18 -37.06
C MET A 71 5.63 -10.34 -36.50
N ILE A 72 5.82 -9.03 -36.27
CA ILE A 72 4.72 -8.19 -35.78
C ILE A 72 3.64 -8.01 -36.85
N GLU A 73 4.01 -7.94 -38.13
CA GLU A 73 3.07 -7.93 -39.24
C GLU A 73 2.29 -9.24 -39.32
N ALA A 74 2.95 -10.40 -39.26
CA ALA A 74 2.27 -11.70 -39.31
C ALA A 74 1.25 -11.92 -38.19
N LEU A 75 1.55 -11.44 -36.97
CA LEU A 75 0.72 -11.67 -35.79
C LEU A 75 -0.41 -10.65 -35.60
N PHE A 76 -0.21 -9.40 -36.04
CA PHE A 76 -1.10 -8.29 -35.70
C PHE A 76 -1.69 -7.55 -36.91
N MET A 77 -1.55 -8.10 -38.12
CA MET A 77 -2.21 -7.58 -39.32
C MET A 77 -3.73 -7.45 -39.11
N ASN A 78 -4.29 -6.34 -39.57
CA ASN A 78 -5.73 -6.17 -39.63
C ASN A 78 -6.28 -7.04 -40.76
N ASN A 79 -6.73 -8.27 -40.45
CA ASN A 79 -7.42 -9.15 -41.40
C ASN A 79 -8.81 -8.58 -41.78
N SER A 80 -8.81 -7.50 -42.55
CA SER A 80 -9.95 -7.04 -43.32
C SER A 80 -9.74 -7.52 -44.75
N MET A 81 -10.11 -8.77 -45.06
CA MET A 81 -10.14 -9.18 -46.47
C MET A 81 -11.08 -8.26 -47.25
N PRO A 82 -10.66 -7.68 -48.39
CA PRO A 82 -11.58 -7.11 -49.35
C PRO A 82 -12.37 -8.27 -49.96
N ALA A 83 -13.69 -8.24 -49.85
CA ALA A 83 -14.57 -9.16 -50.55
C ALA A 83 -14.24 -9.12 -52.06
N ALA A 84 -13.99 -10.29 -52.65
CA ALA A 84 -13.80 -10.43 -54.10
C ALA A 84 -15.04 -9.92 -54.86
N PRO A 85 -14.88 -9.36 -56.07
CA PRO A 85 -15.99 -8.83 -56.85
C PRO A 85 -16.91 -9.97 -57.34
N PRO A 86 -18.22 -9.72 -57.48
CA PRO A 86 -19.19 -10.76 -57.78
C PRO A 86 -19.06 -11.21 -59.23
N ARG A 87 -18.82 -12.50 -59.46
CA ARG A 87 -19.10 -13.13 -60.76
C ARG A 87 -20.57 -13.57 -60.77
N ASP A 88 -21.34 -12.95 -61.66
CA ASP A 88 -22.69 -13.35 -62.02
C ASP A 88 -22.71 -14.80 -62.54
N ALA A 89 -23.61 -15.60 -61.96
CA ALA A 89 -24.60 -16.45 -62.66
C ALA A 89 -24.92 -17.71 -61.85
N GLY A 90 -26.17 -17.83 -61.41
CA GLY A 90 -26.81 -19.13 -61.21
C GLY A 90 -27.33 -19.43 -59.81
N ARG A 91 -28.64 -19.20 -59.64
CA ARG A 91 -29.55 -19.78 -58.63
C ARG A 91 -29.38 -19.28 -57.20
N LYS A 92 -30.20 -18.27 -56.87
CA LYS A 92 -30.68 -17.99 -55.51
C LYS A 92 -31.30 -19.28 -54.93
N ALA A 93 -30.58 -19.95 -54.03
CA ALA A 93 -31.22 -20.58 -52.88
C ALA A 93 -31.37 -19.48 -51.83
N ALA A 94 -32.61 -19.24 -51.40
CA ALA A 94 -32.93 -18.22 -50.41
C ALA A 94 -32.15 -18.48 -49.11
N VAL A 95 -31.14 -17.65 -48.85
CA VAL A 95 -30.63 -17.45 -47.49
C VAL A 95 -31.79 -16.83 -46.70
N PRO A 96 -32.18 -17.37 -45.53
CA PRO A 96 -33.20 -16.74 -44.71
C PRO A 96 -32.78 -15.30 -44.43
N PRO A 97 -33.71 -14.34 -44.35
CA PRO A 97 -33.36 -12.95 -44.05
C PRO A 97 -32.56 -12.94 -42.75
N PHE A 98 -31.41 -12.27 -42.76
CA PHE A 98 -30.66 -11.95 -41.55
C PHE A 98 -31.68 -11.36 -40.57
N ARG A 99 -32.01 -12.11 -39.51
CA ARG A 99 -33.03 -11.72 -38.55
C ARG A 99 -32.59 -10.37 -38.00
N GLN A 100 -33.40 -9.35 -38.24
CA GLN A 100 -33.18 -8.02 -37.72
C GLN A 100 -33.37 -8.13 -36.20
N GLU A 101 -32.29 -8.42 -35.48
CA GLU A 101 -32.31 -8.45 -34.02
C GLU A 101 -32.65 -7.04 -33.55
N GLU A 102 -33.74 -6.92 -32.80
CA GLU A 102 -34.14 -5.64 -32.21
C GLU A 102 -33.19 -5.36 -31.04
N ARG A 103 -32.25 -4.43 -31.26
CA ARG A 103 -31.20 -4.11 -30.30
C ARG A 103 -31.71 -3.07 -29.31
N VAL A 104 -31.96 -3.52 -28.08
CA VAL A 104 -32.38 -2.64 -26.97
C VAL A 104 -31.17 -2.12 -26.21
N LEU A 105 -30.12 -2.94 -26.09
CA LEU A 105 -28.89 -2.62 -25.39
C LEU A 105 -27.84 -2.02 -26.35
N ASP A 106 -26.91 -1.26 -25.80
CA ASP A 106 -25.70 -0.89 -26.52
C ASP A 106 -24.95 -2.16 -27.00
N PRO A 107 -24.48 -2.22 -28.27
CA PRO A 107 -23.81 -3.41 -28.81
C PRO A 107 -22.58 -3.86 -28.01
N LYS A 108 -21.81 -2.93 -27.43
CA LYS A 108 -20.65 -3.25 -26.61
C LYS A 108 -21.08 -3.84 -25.27
N LYS A 109 -22.13 -3.28 -24.65
CA LYS A 109 -22.73 -3.81 -23.42
C LYS A 109 -23.31 -5.21 -23.64
N ALA A 110 -24.10 -5.40 -24.70
CA ALA A 110 -24.67 -6.70 -25.07
C ALA A 110 -23.57 -7.76 -25.34
N GLN A 111 -22.50 -7.37 -26.04
CA GLN A 111 -21.37 -8.26 -26.28
C GLN A 111 -20.64 -8.65 -24.99
N ASN A 112 -20.38 -7.70 -24.09
CA ASN A 112 -19.74 -7.97 -22.81
C ASN A 112 -20.57 -8.93 -21.96
N ILE A 113 -21.89 -8.71 -21.91
CA ILE A 113 -22.84 -9.60 -21.23
C ILE A 113 -22.81 -11.00 -21.85
N ALA A 114 -22.87 -11.10 -23.19
CA ALA A 114 -22.89 -12.39 -23.87
C ALA A 114 -21.59 -13.19 -23.68
N ILE A 115 -20.43 -12.52 -23.68
CA ILE A 115 -19.14 -13.15 -23.38
C ILE A 115 -19.16 -13.72 -21.95
N LEU A 116 -19.62 -12.92 -20.99
CA LEU A 116 -19.65 -13.32 -19.60
C LEU A 116 -20.59 -14.51 -19.36
N LEU A 117 -21.80 -14.47 -19.89
CA LEU A 117 -22.76 -15.57 -19.77
C LEU A 117 -22.18 -16.89 -20.31
N ARG A 118 -21.36 -16.82 -21.36
CA ARG A 118 -20.64 -17.98 -21.89
C ARG A 118 -19.49 -18.42 -20.99
N ALA A 119 -18.76 -17.48 -20.38
CA ALA A 119 -17.62 -17.78 -19.53
C ALA A 119 -18.02 -18.43 -18.20
N LEU A 120 -19.14 -18.01 -17.61
CA LEU A 120 -19.57 -18.46 -16.29
C LEU A 120 -20.36 -19.77 -16.31
N ASN A 121 -20.87 -20.19 -17.49
CA ASN A 121 -21.63 -21.44 -17.66
C ASN A 121 -22.80 -21.61 -16.67
N VAL A 122 -23.33 -20.50 -16.14
CA VAL A 122 -24.49 -20.47 -15.24
C VAL A 122 -25.75 -20.23 -16.05
N THR A 123 -26.78 -21.02 -15.77
CA THR A 123 -28.08 -20.93 -16.43
C THR A 123 -28.89 -19.75 -15.90
N ARG A 124 -29.81 -19.22 -16.71
CA ARG A 124 -30.71 -18.15 -16.27
C ARG A 124 -31.60 -18.59 -15.12
N GLU A 125 -31.96 -19.87 -15.08
CA GLU A 125 -32.77 -20.49 -14.04
C GLU A 125 -32.03 -20.45 -12.70
N GLU A 126 -30.77 -20.87 -12.66
CA GLU A 126 -29.93 -20.83 -11.45
C GLU A 126 -29.79 -19.41 -10.90
N VAL A 127 -29.58 -18.41 -11.77
CA VAL A 127 -29.52 -16.99 -11.34
C VAL A 127 -30.88 -16.54 -10.79
N SER A 128 -31.97 -16.92 -11.44
CA SER A 128 -33.32 -16.52 -11.01
C SER A 128 -33.69 -17.12 -9.65
N ASP A 129 -33.42 -18.42 -9.48
CA ASP A 129 -33.68 -19.13 -8.23
C ASP A 129 -32.82 -18.56 -7.10
N ALA A 130 -31.54 -18.29 -7.35
CA ALA A 130 -30.66 -17.68 -6.35
C ALA A 130 -31.13 -16.29 -5.91
N LEU A 131 -31.67 -15.47 -6.82
CA LEU A 131 -32.22 -14.14 -6.52
C LEU A 131 -33.56 -14.19 -5.76
N LEU A 132 -34.33 -15.27 -5.91
CA LEU A 132 -35.57 -15.49 -5.18
C LEU A 132 -35.33 -16.08 -3.79
N ASP A 133 -34.35 -16.99 -3.68
CA ASP A 133 -33.98 -17.66 -2.43
C ASP A 133 -33.01 -16.83 -1.57
N GLY A 134 -32.25 -15.90 -2.17
CA GLY A 134 -31.24 -15.09 -1.49
C GLY A 134 -29.94 -15.82 -1.17
N ASN A 135 -29.64 -16.88 -1.92
CA ASN A 135 -28.44 -17.68 -1.72
C ASN A 135 -27.25 -17.11 -2.50
N ALA A 136 -26.45 -16.27 -1.83
CA ALA A 136 -25.25 -15.67 -2.42
C ALA A 136 -24.14 -16.68 -2.74
N GLU A 137 -24.05 -17.78 -2.00
CA GLU A 137 -22.98 -18.80 -2.16
C GLU A 137 -23.15 -19.61 -3.45
N CYS A 138 -24.39 -19.76 -3.92
CA CYS A 138 -24.69 -20.49 -5.15
C CYS A 138 -24.13 -19.80 -6.41
N LEU A 139 -24.06 -18.46 -6.40
CA LEU A 139 -23.58 -17.68 -7.55
C LEU A 139 -22.09 -17.36 -7.44
N GLY A 140 -21.58 -17.17 -6.22
CA GLY A 140 -20.21 -16.75 -5.97
C GLY A 140 -19.99 -15.25 -6.22
N THR A 141 -18.99 -14.69 -5.54
CA THR A 141 -18.69 -13.26 -5.58
C THR A 141 -18.39 -12.75 -6.98
N GLU A 142 -17.61 -13.48 -7.79
CA GLU A 142 -17.20 -13.03 -9.13
C GLU A 142 -18.40 -12.85 -10.09
N LEU A 143 -19.36 -13.78 -10.04
CA LEU A 143 -20.58 -13.68 -10.83
C LEU A 143 -21.46 -12.53 -10.32
N LEU A 144 -21.62 -12.39 -9.00
CA LEU A 144 -22.38 -11.28 -8.41
C LEU A 144 -21.79 -9.91 -8.78
N GLU A 145 -20.47 -9.72 -8.66
CA GLU A 145 -19.78 -8.50 -9.10
C GLU A 145 -20.04 -8.19 -10.56
N THR A 146 -20.09 -9.23 -11.39
CA THR A 146 -20.34 -9.01 -12.80
C THR A 146 -21.81 -8.72 -13.09
N LEU A 147 -22.75 -9.38 -12.40
CA LEU A 147 -24.18 -9.08 -12.50
C LEU A 147 -24.48 -7.62 -12.11
N VAL A 148 -23.79 -7.07 -11.11
CA VAL A 148 -23.87 -5.63 -10.77
C VAL A 148 -23.46 -4.77 -11.96
N LYS A 149 -22.33 -5.08 -12.62
CA LYS A 149 -21.84 -4.35 -13.81
C LYS A 149 -22.77 -4.49 -15.02
N MET A 150 -23.63 -5.50 -15.04
CA MET A 150 -24.59 -5.75 -16.11
C MET A 150 -25.90 -4.98 -15.95
N ALA A 151 -26.10 -4.28 -14.82
CA ALA A 151 -27.34 -3.57 -14.55
C ALA A 151 -27.76 -2.66 -15.74
N PRO A 152 -28.99 -2.81 -16.26
CA PRO A 152 -29.51 -1.94 -17.30
C PRO A 152 -29.67 -0.51 -16.76
N THR A 153 -29.50 0.48 -17.63
CA THR A 153 -29.94 1.85 -17.35
C THR A 153 -31.46 1.89 -17.20
N LYS A 154 -32.01 2.94 -16.59
CA LYS A 154 -33.48 3.05 -16.40
C LYS A 154 -34.23 3.03 -17.73
N GLU A 155 -33.64 3.63 -18.77
CA GLU A 155 -34.18 3.66 -20.12
C GLU A 155 -34.13 2.28 -20.79
N GLU A 156 -33.02 1.54 -20.64
CA GLU A 156 -32.89 0.16 -21.12
C GLU A 156 -33.85 -0.78 -20.39
N GLU A 157 -33.99 -0.64 -19.08
CA GLU A 157 -34.90 -1.41 -18.25
C GLU A 157 -36.35 -1.24 -18.70
N LEU A 158 -36.80 0.00 -18.89
CA LEU A 158 -38.16 0.29 -19.35
C LEU A 158 -38.43 -0.34 -20.72
N LYS A 159 -37.49 -0.17 -21.67
CA LYS A 159 -37.60 -0.76 -23.01
C LYS A 159 -37.62 -2.30 -22.98
N LEU A 160 -36.83 -2.93 -22.11
CA LEU A 160 -36.81 -4.39 -21.98
C LEU A 160 -38.08 -4.92 -21.32
N ARG A 161 -38.63 -4.22 -20.31
CA ARG A 161 -39.91 -4.57 -19.68
C ARG A 161 -41.07 -4.45 -20.67
N ASP A 162 -41.17 -3.33 -21.37
CA ASP A 162 -42.27 -3.00 -22.29
C ASP A 162 -42.16 -3.69 -23.66
N TYR A 163 -41.08 -4.42 -23.92
CA TYR A 163 -40.92 -5.21 -25.12
C TYR A 163 -41.97 -6.32 -25.20
N ASN A 164 -42.95 -6.14 -26.09
CA ASN A 164 -44.03 -7.08 -26.40
C ASN A 164 -43.82 -7.84 -27.72
N GLY A 165 -42.63 -7.69 -28.33
CA GLY A 165 -42.26 -8.41 -29.54
C GLY A 165 -41.92 -9.89 -29.29
N ASP A 166 -41.54 -10.60 -30.36
CA ASP A 166 -41.06 -11.98 -30.24
C ASP A 166 -39.71 -12.02 -29.53
N LEU A 167 -39.63 -12.74 -28.40
CA LEU A 167 -38.40 -12.94 -27.63
C LEU A 167 -37.30 -13.61 -28.46
N SER A 168 -37.64 -14.39 -29.49
CA SER A 168 -36.67 -15.03 -30.37
C SER A 168 -35.90 -14.05 -31.26
N LYS A 169 -36.35 -12.79 -31.32
CA LYS A 169 -35.67 -11.69 -32.03
C LYS A 169 -34.71 -10.88 -31.15
N LEU A 170 -34.74 -11.10 -29.84
CA LEU A 170 -33.79 -10.49 -28.91
C LEU A 170 -32.49 -11.29 -28.85
N GLY A 171 -31.36 -10.59 -28.75
CA GLY A 171 -30.06 -11.19 -28.51
C GLY A 171 -30.03 -11.97 -27.18
N SER A 172 -29.01 -12.81 -27.00
CA SER A 172 -28.88 -13.63 -25.78
C SER A 172 -28.78 -12.78 -24.51
N ALA A 173 -28.13 -11.61 -24.60
CA ALA A 173 -27.99 -10.66 -23.50
C ALA A 173 -29.32 -10.00 -23.13
N GLU A 174 -30.08 -9.51 -24.11
CA GLU A 174 -31.41 -8.93 -23.87
C GLU A 174 -32.39 -9.96 -23.31
N ARG A 175 -32.38 -11.19 -23.82
CA ARG A 175 -33.23 -12.27 -23.30
C ARG A 175 -32.91 -12.61 -21.85
N PHE A 176 -31.61 -12.64 -21.51
CA PHE A 176 -31.18 -12.86 -20.13
C PHE A 176 -31.64 -11.71 -19.23
N LEU A 177 -31.32 -10.46 -19.58
CA LEU A 177 -31.68 -9.30 -18.77
C LEU A 177 -33.19 -9.13 -18.62
N LYS A 178 -33.98 -9.39 -19.67
CA LYS A 178 -35.45 -9.35 -19.58
C LYS A 178 -35.97 -10.38 -18.56
N ALA A 179 -35.46 -11.61 -18.57
CA ALA A 179 -35.85 -12.63 -17.59
C ALA A 179 -35.46 -12.24 -16.16
N ILE A 180 -34.28 -11.65 -15.96
CA ILE A 180 -33.85 -11.16 -14.64
C ILE A 180 -34.72 -9.98 -14.18
N LEU A 181 -35.12 -9.08 -15.09
CA LEU A 181 -35.98 -7.93 -14.77
C LEU A 181 -37.41 -8.32 -14.38
N ASP A 182 -37.88 -9.51 -14.76
CA ASP A 182 -39.16 -10.05 -14.29
C ASP A 182 -39.14 -10.31 -12.77
N ILE A 183 -37.96 -10.47 -12.18
CA ILE A 183 -37.78 -10.56 -10.72
C ILE A 183 -37.85 -9.15 -10.12
N PRO A 184 -38.75 -8.89 -9.15
CA PRO A 184 -38.86 -7.59 -8.51
C PRO A 184 -37.55 -7.17 -7.84
N PHE A 185 -37.06 -6.00 -8.23
CA PHE A 185 -35.83 -5.38 -7.70
C PHE A 185 -34.57 -6.24 -7.87
N ALA A 186 -34.49 -7.04 -8.94
CA ALA A 186 -33.40 -8.00 -9.17
C ALA A 186 -31.99 -7.44 -8.89
N PHE A 187 -31.63 -6.30 -9.48
CA PHE A 187 -30.28 -5.73 -9.30
C PHE A 187 -30.02 -5.23 -7.89
N LYS A 188 -31.03 -4.74 -7.17
CA LYS A 188 -30.90 -4.43 -5.73
C LYS A 188 -30.68 -5.69 -4.89
N ARG A 189 -31.28 -6.82 -5.29
CA ARG A 189 -31.05 -8.12 -4.65
C ARG A 189 -29.63 -8.63 -4.95
N VAL A 190 -29.14 -8.44 -6.18
CA VAL A 190 -27.74 -8.75 -6.54
C VAL A 190 -26.78 -7.94 -5.67
N ASP A 191 -26.96 -6.62 -5.56
CA ASP A 191 -26.12 -5.76 -4.72
C ASP A 191 -26.12 -6.23 -3.26
N ALA A 192 -27.30 -6.56 -2.72
CA ALA A 192 -27.43 -7.07 -1.35
C ALA A 192 -26.74 -8.43 -1.15
N MET A 193 -26.86 -9.34 -2.12
CA MET A 193 -26.20 -10.64 -2.10
C MET A 193 -24.68 -10.51 -2.22
N LEU A 194 -24.18 -9.59 -3.05
CA LEU A 194 -22.76 -9.30 -3.18
C LEU A 194 -22.18 -8.77 -1.85
N TYR A 195 -22.88 -7.83 -1.22
CA TYR A 195 -22.50 -7.33 0.09
C TYR A 195 -22.41 -8.48 1.11
N ARG A 196 -23.44 -9.34 1.19
CA ARG A 196 -23.44 -10.52 2.05
C ARG A 196 -22.28 -11.47 1.76
N ALA A 197 -21.96 -11.73 0.49
CA ALA A 197 -20.89 -12.63 0.11
C ALA A 197 -19.51 -12.13 0.56
N ASN A 198 -19.28 -10.81 0.54
CA ASN A 198 -18.01 -10.21 0.92
C ASN A 198 -17.90 -9.93 2.42
N PHE A 199 -19.02 -9.84 3.13
CA PHE A 199 -19.10 -9.40 4.52
C PHE A 199 -18.13 -10.12 5.46
N GLU A 200 -18.14 -11.45 5.44
CA GLU A 200 -17.31 -12.25 6.35
C GLU A 200 -15.81 -12.05 6.11
N THR A 201 -15.42 -11.88 4.84
CA THR A 201 -14.01 -11.64 4.48
C THR A 201 -13.55 -10.28 4.98
N GLU A 202 -14.37 -9.24 4.81
CA GLU A 202 -14.10 -7.88 5.27
C GLU A 202 -14.03 -7.79 6.80
N ILE A 203 -14.99 -8.40 7.51
CA ILE A 203 -14.98 -8.47 8.99
C ILE A 203 -13.72 -9.16 9.50
N ASN A 204 -13.36 -10.31 8.94
CA ASN A 204 -12.16 -11.04 9.35
C ASN A 204 -10.87 -10.28 9.06
N TYR A 205 -10.81 -9.56 7.93
CA TYR A 205 -9.68 -8.70 7.61
C TYR A 205 -9.53 -7.57 8.63
N LEU A 206 -10.62 -6.89 8.99
CA LEU A 206 -10.63 -5.81 9.98
C LEU A 206 -10.26 -6.30 11.38
N ARG A 207 -10.84 -7.40 11.84
CA ARG A 207 -10.54 -8.00 13.14
C ARG A 207 -9.05 -8.33 13.27
N LYS A 208 -8.49 -9.06 12.29
CA LYS A 208 -7.04 -9.38 12.25
C LYS A 208 -6.17 -8.13 12.20
N SER A 209 -6.64 -7.10 11.51
CA SER A 209 -5.95 -5.82 11.42
C SER A 209 -5.85 -5.14 12.78
N PHE A 210 -6.96 -5.04 13.51
CA PHE A 210 -6.98 -4.45 14.85
C PHE A 210 -6.23 -5.32 15.89
N GLU A 211 -6.34 -6.64 15.82
CA GLU A 211 -5.53 -7.58 16.62
C GLU A 211 -4.03 -7.37 16.38
N THR A 212 -3.62 -7.14 15.13
CA THR A 212 -2.21 -6.86 14.80
C THR A 212 -1.73 -5.55 15.42
N LEU A 213 -2.58 -4.51 15.46
CA LEU A 213 -2.26 -3.25 16.13
C LEU A 213 -2.11 -3.42 17.64
N GLU A 214 -3.03 -4.17 18.28
CA GLU A 214 -2.94 -4.47 19.71
C GLU A 214 -1.68 -5.28 20.04
N ALA A 215 -1.40 -6.34 19.27
CA ALA A 215 -0.20 -7.16 19.42
C ALA A 215 1.09 -6.34 19.21
N ALA A 216 1.12 -5.41 18.26
CA ALA A 216 2.26 -4.51 18.07
C ALA A 216 2.50 -3.61 19.29
N CYS A 217 1.44 -3.14 19.97
CA CYS A 217 1.56 -2.39 21.21
C CYS A 217 2.16 -3.26 22.33
N GLU A 218 1.70 -4.51 22.44
CA GLU A 218 2.19 -5.48 23.43
C GLU A 218 3.66 -5.84 23.18
N ASP A 219 4.05 -6.11 21.94
CA ASP A 219 5.43 -6.40 21.53
C ASP A 219 6.36 -5.25 21.93
N LEU A 220 6.01 -3.99 21.61
CA LEU A 220 6.82 -2.83 21.99
C LEU A 220 6.94 -2.67 23.50
N ARG A 221 5.84 -2.81 24.22
CA ARG A 221 5.81 -2.61 25.68
C ARG A 221 6.55 -3.74 26.41
N GLY A 222 6.43 -4.95 25.91
CA GLY A 222 6.96 -6.18 26.52
C GLY A 222 8.41 -6.49 26.16
N SER A 223 8.95 -5.91 25.08
CA SER A 223 10.30 -6.23 24.62
C SER A 223 11.39 -5.71 25.55
N LYS A 224 11.94 -6.61 26.37
CA LYS A 224 13.04 -6.31 27.29
C LYS A 224 14.30 -5.89 26.53
N LEU A 225 14.55 -6.50 25.38
CA LEU A 225 15.72 -6.20 24.56
C LEU A 225 15.60 -4.81 23.92
N PHE A 226 14.41 -4.43 23.46
CA PHE A 226 14.16 -3.07 22.98
C PHE A 226 14.39 -2.04 24.09
N LEU A 227 13.83 -2.25 25.29
CA LEU A 227 14.04 -1.35 26.42
C LEU A 227 15.51 -1.23 26.82
N LYS A 228 16.26 -2.35 26.81
CA LYS A 228 17.70 -2.35 27.06
C LYS A 228 18.47 -1.54 25.99
N LEU A 229 18.03 -1.63 24.73
CA LEU A 229 18.60 -0.82 23.65
C LEU A 229 18.36 0.67 23.89
N LEU A 230 17.14 1.06 24.26
CA LEU A 230 16.83 2.46 24.59
C LEU A 230 17.69 2.97 25.76
N GLU A 231 17.91 2.14 26.79
CA GLU A 231 18.80 2.47 27.90
C GLU A 231 20.25 2.68 27.44
N ALA A 232 20.78 1.78 26.60
CA ALA A 232 22.13 1.89 26.06
C ALA A 232 22.30 3.18 25.23
N VAL A 233 21.31 3.51 24.41
CA VAL A 233 21.28 4.76 23.63
C VAL A 233 21.24 5.98 24.56
N LEU A 234 20.39 5.99 25.58
CA LEU A 234 20.27 7.10 26.53
C LEU A 234 21.60 7.36 27.26
N ARG A 235 22.21 6.30 27.81
CA ARG A 235 23.49 6.41 28.53
C ARG A 235 24.60 6.90 27.61
N THR A 236 24.67 6.38 26.39
CA THR A 236 25.68 6.77 25.41
C THR A 236 25.49 8.21 24.97
N GLY A 237 24.26 8.62 24.64
CA GLY A 237 23.92 9.99 24.27
C GLY A 237 24.23 11.00 25.38
N ASN A 238 23.86 10.69 26.64
CA ASN A 238 24.18 11.54 27.79
C ASN A 238 25.69 11.68 28.00
N ARG A 239 26.46 10.61 27.81
CA ARG A 239 27.92 10.66 27.88
C ARG A 239 28.52 11.54 26.78
N MET A 240 27.98 11.47 25.56
CA MET A 240 28.44 12.30 24.44
C MET A 240 28.09 13.78 24.60
N ASN A 241 26.97 14.07 25.27
CA ASN A 241 26.46 15.43 25.44
C ASN A 241 26.86 16.09 26.79
N VAL A 242 27.81 15.51 27.54
CA VAL A 242 28.33 16.11 28.78
C VAL A 242 28.85 17.52 28.50
N GLY A 243 28.46 18.48 29.36
CA GLY A 243 28.86 19.88 29.22
C GLY A 243 28.07 20.66 28.17
N THR A 244 27.04 20.06 27.56
CA THR A 244 26.09 20.75 26.68
C THR A 244 24.70 20.80 27.32
N ASN A 245 23.84 21.69 26.83
CA ASN A 245 22.42 21.72 27.23
C ASN A 245 21.60 20.48 26.78
N ARG A 246 22.22 19.55 26.05
CA ARG A 246 21.63 18.28 25.61
C ARG A 246 22.05 17.08 26.49
N GLY A 247 22.89 17.31 27.49
CA GLY A 247 23.30 16.29 28.46
C GLY A 247 22.21 16.02 29.51
N GLU A 248 22.44 15.02 30.36
CA GLU A 248 21.56 14.67 31.50
C GLU A 248 20.08 14.45 31.14
N ALA A 249 19.81 14.05 29.89
CA ALA A 249 18.47 13.73 29.44
C ALA A 249 17.93 12.50 30.19
N LYS A 250 16.63 12.54 30.53
CA LYS A 250 15.92 11.41 31.16
C LYS A 250 15.17 10.54 30.15
N ALA A 251 14.84 11.09 28.99
CA ALA A 251 14.14 10.43 27.90
C ALA A 251 14.48 11.10 26.56
N PHE A 252 14.19 10.42 25.45
CA PHE A 252 14.31 10.95 24.09
C PHE A 252 13.19 10.40 23.20
N LYS A 253 12.79 11.14 22.15
CA LYS A 253 11.81 10.65 21.15
C LYS A 253 12.41 9.54 20.29
N LEU A 254 11.62 8.50 19.97
CA LEU A 254 12.12 7.33 19.24
C LEU A 254 12.69 7.67 17.86
N ASP A 255 12.30 8.77 17.21
CA ASP A 255 12.91 9.26 15.97
C ASP A 255 14.43 9.47 16.09
N THR A 256 14.94 9.68 17.31
CA THR A 256 16.39 9.78 17.56
C THR A 256 17.13 8.50 17.20
N LEU A 257 16.48 7.34 17.27
CA LEU A 257 17.06 6.04 16.91
C LEU A 257 17.50 6.01 15.44
N LEU A 258 16.75 6.67 14.55
CA LEU A 258 17.05 6.75 13.13
C LEU A 258 18.34 7.53 12.84
N LYS A 259 18.74 8.44 13.75
CA LYS A 259 19.93 9.28 13.61
C LYS A 259 21.21 8.58 14.06
N LEU A 260 21.11 7.43 14.74
CA LEU A 260 22.28 6.73 15.30
C LEU A 260 23.22 6.18 14.21
N ALA A 261 22.69 5.91 13.02
CA ALA A 261 23.50 5.49 11.87
C ALA A 261 24.28 6.66 11.23
N ASP A 262 23.83 7.90 11.41
CA ASP A 262 24.45 9.08 10.80
C ASP A 262 25.63 9.62 11.61
N VAL A 263 25.65 9.36 12.93
CA VAL A 263 26.71 9.81 13.82
C VAL A 263 27.91 8.87 13.68
N LYS A 264 28.97 9.33 13.01
CA LYS A 264 30.19 8.56 12.76
C LYS A 264 31.27 8.83 13.79
N GLY A 265 32.04 7.80 14.11
CA GLY A 265 33.26 7.90 14.91
C GLY A 265 34.41 8.55 14.14
N THR A 266 35.53 8.76 14.84
CA THR A 266 36.75 9.39 14.28
C THR A 266 37.37 8.57 13.14
N ASP A 267 37.04 7.28 13.03
CA ASP A 267 37.49 6.41 11.95
C ASP A 267 36.68 6.61 10.64
N GLY A 268 35.60 7.40 10.68
CA GLY A 268 34.70 7.65 9.55
C GLY A 268 33.91 6.42 9.08
N LYS A 269 34.06 5.28 9.76
CA LYS A 269 33.51 3.97 9.35
C LYS A 269 32.51 3.45 10.37
N THR A 270 32.83 3.53 11.66
CA THR A 270 31.97 3.01 12.73
C THR A 270 30.94 4.07 13.10
N THR A 271 29.66 3.68 13.11
CA THR A 271 28.58 4.59 13.54
C THR A 271 28.26 4.42 15.03
N LEU A 272 27.54 5.36 15.62
CA LEU A 272 27.07 5.26 16.99
C LEU A 272 26.21 4.02 17.21
N LEU A 273 25.40 3.63 16.21
CA LEU A 273 24.63 2.39 16.27
C LEU A 273 25.52 1.14 16.34
N HIS A 274 26.64 1.10 15.60
CA HIS A 274 27.61 -0.01 15.71
C HIS A 274 28.16 -0.13 17.14
N PHE A 275 28.51 1.01 17.75
CA PHE A 275 28.99 1.06 19.12
C PHE A 275 27.94 0.56 20.12
N VAL A 276 26.69 1.03 20.00
CA VAL A 276 25.58 0.61 20.87
C VAL A 276 25.33 -0.89 20.77
N VAL A 277 25.32 -1.45 19.56
CA VAL A 277 25.17 -2.90 19.34
C VAL A 277 26.29 -3.67 20.05
N GLN A 278 27.54 -3.25 19.88
CA GLN A 278 28.69 -3.88 20.55
C GLN A 278 28.61 -3.80 22.07
N GLU A 279 28.12 -2.69 22.63
CA GLU A 279 27.98 -2.53 24.08
C GLU A 279 26.84 -3.40 24.64
N ILE A 280 25.74 -3.57 23.90
CA ILE A 280 24.66 -4.49 24.29
C ILE A 280 25.17 -5.94 24.30
N ILE A 281 25.97 -6.33 23.31
CA ILE A 281 26.62 -7.65 23.26
C ILE A 281 27.52 -7.84 24.49
N ARG A 282 28.41 -6.89 24.76
CA ARG A 282 29.37 -6.95 25.88
C ARG A 282 28.69 -6.99 27.25
N SER A 283 27.57 -6.29 27.41
CA SER A 283 26.81 -6.28 28.67
C SER A 283 26.02 -7.57 28.93
N GLU A 284 25.74 -8.38 27.90
CA GLU A 284 25.22 -9.75 28.09
C GLU A 284 26.36 -10.71 28.50
N ASP A 285 27.57 -10.51 27.97
CA ASP A 285 28.77 -11.28 28.36
C ASP A 285 29.03 -11.16 29.88
N ALA A 286 28.94 -9.95 30.44
CA ALA A 286 29.21 -9.67 31.86
C ALA A 286 28.15 -10.22 32.85
N LYS A 287 26.94 -10.55 32.38
CA LYS A 287 25.92 -11.21 33.23
C LYS A 287 26.18 -12.71 33.34
N SER A 288 26.70 -13.33 32.27
CA SER A 288 27.05 -14.75 32.26
C SER A 288 28.32 -15.06 33.06
N GLU A 289 29.25 -14.09 33.19
CA GLU A 289 30.49 -14.24 33.98
C GLU A 289 30.25 -14.25 35.49
N LYS A 290 29.14 -13.67 35.98
CA LYS A 290 28.81 -13.69 37.42
C LYS A 290 28.38 -15.07 37.94
N GLU A 291 28.07 -16.02 37.06
CA GLU A 291 27.71 -17.40 37.43
C GLU A 291 28.85 -18.42 37.25
N SER A 292 29.95 -18.05 36.58
CA SER A 292 31.05 -18.99 36.33
C SER A 292 32.40 -18.30 36.50
N ALA A 293 32.86 -18.22 37.75
CA ALA A 293 34.25 -17.91 38.04
C ALA A 293 35.14 -19.08 37.57
N MET A 294 36.24 -18.70 36.93
CA MET A 294 37.44 -19.50 36.59
C MET A 294 37.51 -20.15 35.18
N VAL A 295 38.49 -19.67 34.39
CA VAL A 295 39.36 -20.38 33.41
C VAL A 295 39.12 -20.20 31.87
N ILE A 296 40.20 -19.72 31.22
CA ILE A 296 40.66 -19.69 29.79
C ILE A 296 39.96 -18.74 28.79
N HIS A 297 40.66 -17.63 28.49
CA HIS A 297 40.31 -16.55 27.56
C HIS A 297 40.76 -16.82 26.11
N SER A 298 39.82 -17.17 25.23
CA SER A 298 39.66 -16.60 23.87
C SER A 298 38.45 -17.21 23.15
N SER A 299 38.24 -18.53 23.31
CA SER A 299 37.17 -19.29 22.64
C SER A 299 35.77 -19.03 23.21
N LYS A 300 35.62 -18.95 24.54
CA LYS A 300 34.35 -18.62 25.21
C LYS A 300 33.88 -17.20 24.93
N ASP A 301 34.81 -16.24 24.90
CA ASP A 301 34.55 -14.82 24.64
C ASP A 301 34.02 -14.60 23.20
N GLU A 302 34.50 -15.38 22.23
CA GLU A 302 33.97 -15.34 20.87
C GLU A 302 32.58 -16.01 20.74
N GLN A 303 32.31 -17.08 21.50
CA GLN A 303 30.99 -17.72 21.53
C GLN A 303 29.92 -16.82 22.18
N LEU A 304 30.26 -16.16 23.28
CA LEU A 304 29.36 -15.22 23.97
C LEU A 304 29.05 -14.00 23.09
N ARG A 305 30.04 -13.43 22.40
CA ARG A 305 29.81 -12.36 21.40
C ARG A 305 28.88 -12.77 20.27
N LYS A 306 29.04 -13.99 19.73
CA LYS A 306 28.14 -14.55 18.71
C LYS A 306 26.73 -14.73 19.25
N GLN A 307 26.59 -15.13 20.50
CA GLN A 307 25.30 -15.28 21.18
C GLN A 307 24.62 -13.92 21.42
N GLY A 308 25.35 -12.92 21.91
CA GLY A 308 24.86 -11.55 22.07
C GLY A 308 24.44 -10.93 20.74
N LEU A 309 25.23 -11.13 19.67
CA LEU A 309 24.86 -10.64 18.34
C LEU A 309 23.60 -11.32 17.83
N LYS A 310 23.46 -12.63 18.04
CA LYS A 310 22.25 -13.39 17.69
C LYS A 310 21.03 -12.84 18.43
N LEU A 311 21.16 -12.53 19.72
CA LEU A 311 20.09 -11.92 20.51
C LEU A 311 19.67 -10.56 19.94
N VAL A 312 20.62 -9.65 19.69
CA VAL A 312 20.32 -8.32 19.12
C VAL A 312 19.69 -8.43 17.74
N SER A 313 20.17 -9.34 16.89
CA SER A 313 19.57 -9.62 15.57
C SER A 313 18.17 -10.25 15.65
N GLY A 314 17.84 -10.89 16.77
CA GLY A 314 16.52 -11.46 17.04
C GLY A 314 15.45 -10.41 17.34
N LEU A 315 15.85 -9.17 17.66
CA LEU A 315 14.90 -8.09 17.98
C LEU A 315 13.95 -7.79 16.83
N SER A 316 14.43 -7.85 15.58
CA SER A 316 13.62 -7.64 14.38
C SER A 316 12.55 -8.73 14.21
N SER A 317 12.82 -9.97 14.66
CA SER A 317 11.82 -11.04 14.69
C SER A 317 10.84 -10.93 15.86
N GLU A 318 11.33 -10.49 17.02
CA GLU A 318 10.50 -10.27 18.22
C GLU A 318 9.45 -9.18 17.97
N LEU A 319 9.84 -8.07 17.36
CA LEU A 319 8.95 -6.96 17.01
C LEU A 319 8.29 -7.16 15.63
N GLY A 320 7.88 -8.40 15.33
CA GLY A 320 7.29 -8.77 14.05
C GLY A 320 5.96 -8.05 13.77
N ASN A 321 5.09 -7.91 14.77
CA ASN A 321 3.79 -7.25 14.59
C ASN A 321 3.96 -5.74 14.43
N VAL A 322 4.98 -5.13 15.05
CA VAL A 322 5.34 -3.71 14.83
C VAL A 322 5.61 -3.43 13.35
N LYS A 323 6.35 -4.32 12.67
CA LYS A 323 6.61 -4.18 11.24
C LYS A 323 5.35 -4.30 10.40
N LYS A 324 4.41 -5.18 10.78
CA LYS A 324 3.11 -5.30 10.12
C LYS A 324 2.25 -4.05 10.34
N ALA A 325 2.12 -3.61 11.59
CA ALA A 325 1.37 -2.41 11.97
C ALA A 325 1.87 -1.15 11.25
N ALA A 326 3.19 -1.03 11.05
CA ALA A 326 3.82 0.07 10.32
C ALA A 326 3.46 0.14 8.81
N MET A 327 2.89 -0.92 8.25
CA MET A 327 2.44 -0.98 6.84
C MET A 327 0.93 -0.69 6.70
N MET A 328 0.23 -0.53 7.81
CA MET A 328 -1.21 -0.30 7.84
C MET A 328 -1.50 1.21 7.80
N ASP A 329 -2.70 1.55 7.36
CA ASP A 329 -3.22 2.90 7.37
C ASP A 329 -4.51 2.90 8.18
N PHE A 330 -4.51 3.63 9.29
CA PHE A 330 -5.63 3.63 10.22
C PHE A 330 -6.88 4.29 9.61
N ASP A 331 -6.72 5.35 8.81
CA ASP A 331 -7.84 6.05 8.18
C ASP A 331 -8.49 5.16 7.11
N VAL A 332 -7.69 4.36 6.40
CA VAL A 332 -8.21 3.35 5.47
C VAL A 332 -8.99 2.26 6.19
N LEU A 333 -8.48 1.73 7.31
CA LEU A 333 -9.20 0.73 8.12
C LEU A 333 -10.52 1.30 8.66
N HIS A 334 -10.49 2.52 9.20
CA HIS A 334 -11.69 3.23 9.65
C HIS A 334 -12.71 3.40 8.51
N GLY A 335 -12.22 3.76 7.32
CA GLY A 335 -13.02 3.85 6.11
C GLY A 335 -13.72 2.53 5.75
N TYR A 336 -13.06 1.38 5.93
CA TYR A 336 -13.68 0.06 5.73
C TYR A 336 -14.77 -0.25 6.75
N VAL A 337 -14.57 0.09 8.04
CA VAL A 337 -15.63 -0.05 9.07
C VAL A 337 -16.87 0.76 8.69
N ASN A 338 -16.69 2.03 8.28
CA ASN A 338 -17.80 2.88 7.86
C ASN A 338 -18.49 2.38 6.57
N LYS A 339 -17.74 1.76 5.66
CA LYS A 339 -18.31 1.12 4.46
C LYS A 339 -19.21 -0.07 4.81
N LEU A 340 -18.87 -0.85 5.83
CA LEU A 340 -19.73 -1.94 6.31
C LEU A 340 -21.04 -1.39 6.88
N GLU A 341 -20.99 -0.32 7.68
CA GLU A 341 -22.21 0.31 8.21
C GLU A 341 -23.13 0.85 7.13
N THR A 342 -22.58 1.63 6.19
CA THR A 342 -23.34 2.18 5.07
C THR A 342 -23.87 1.09 4.13
N GLY A 343 -23.13 -0.01 3.97
CA GLY A 343 -23.59 -1.21 3.26
C GLY A 343 -24.80 -1.85 3.96
N LEU A 344 -24.79 -1.92 5.29
CA LEU A 344 -25.90 -2.44 6.09
C LEU A 344 -27.17 -1.59 5.97
N GLU A 345 -27.04 -0.25 5.94
CA GLU A 345 -28.16 0.66 5.66
C GLU A 345 -28.79 0.41 4.29
N THR A 346 -27.95 0.04 3.30
CA THR A 346 -28.40 -0.34 1.97
C THR A 346 -29.21 -1.64 2.02
N ILE A 347 -28.76 -2.66 2.77
CA ILE A 347 -29.52 -3.90 2.99
C ILE A 347 -30.88 -3.60 3.62
N ASN A 348 -30.91 -2.76 4.66
CA ASN A 348 -32.15 -2.37 5.31
C ASN A 348 -33.13 -1.69 4.33
N SER A 349 -32.61 -0.84 3.44
CA SER A 349 -33.40 -0.20 2.36
C SER A 349 -33.96 -1.22 1.37
N VAL A 350 -33.22 -2.30 1.07
CA VAL A 350 -33.72 -3.40 0.22
C VAL A 350 -34.81 -4.19 0.92
N LEU A 351 -34.67 -4.46 2.22
CA LEU A 351 -35.68 -5.18 3.01
C LEU A 351 -37.02 -4.42 3.07
N GLN A 352 -37.02 -3.09 3.06
CA GLN A 352 -38.25 -2.30 3.01
C GLN A 352 -39.08 -2.50 1.72
N LEU A 353 -38.44 -3.01 0.65
CA LEU A 353 -39.11 -3.30 -0.62
C LEU A 353 -39.95 -4.58 -0.58
N GLU A 354 -39.84 -5.40 0.46
CA GLU A 354 -40.64 -6.62 0.66
C GLU A 354 -42.14 -6.34 0.51
N ARG A 355 -42.62 -5.21 1.07
CA ARG A 355 -44.04 -4.81 1.00
C ARG A 355 -44.54 -4.52 -0.42
N GLN A 356 -43.63 -4.37 -1.38
CA GLN A 356 -43.92 -4.00 -2.77
C GLN A 356 -43.90 -5.19 -3.72
N CYS A 357 -43.59 -6.41 -3.26
CA CYS A 357 -43.54 -7.60 -4.11
C CYS A 357 -44.01 -8.87 -3.39
N THR A 358 -44.67 -9.77 -4.13
CA THR A 358 -45.19 -11.06 -3.62
C THR A 358 -44.23 -12.24 -3.82
N GLN A 359 -43.12 -12.03 -4.54
CA GLN A 359 -42.14 -13.06 -4.89
C GLN A 359 -40.82 -12.86 -4.14
N GLY A 360 -40.17 -13.98 -3.77
CA GLY A 360 -38.85 -13.97 -3.13
C GLY A 360 -38.88 -13.76 -1.62
N GLN A 361 -39.94 -14.23 -0.93
CA GLN A 361 -40.05 -14.14 0.53
C GLN A 361 -38.85 -14.77 1.26
N LYS A 362 -38.28 -15.82 0.68
CA LYS A 362 -37.05 -16.48 1.17
C LYS A 362 -35.85 -15.53 1.16
N PHE A 363 -35.63 -14.78 0.08
CA PHE A 363 -34.59 -13.75 0.02
C PHE A 363 -34.72 -12.76 1.19
N PHE A 364 -35.91 -12.22 1.43
CA PHE A 364 -36.12 -11.24 2.50
C PHE A 364 -35.88 -11.85 3.89
N THR A 365 -36.34 -13.08 4.11
CA THR A 365 -36.13 -13.81 5.37
C THR A 365 -34.63 -14.06 5.60
N ALA A 366 -33.90 -14.50 4.57
CA ALA A 366 -32.45 -14.72 4.62
C ALA A 366 -31.67 -13.43 4.89
N MET A 367 -32.01 -12.33 4.19
CA MET A 367 -31.37 -11.04 4.40
C MET A 367 -31.72 -10.42 5.76
N GLN A 368 -32.89 -10.70 6.32
CA GLN A 368 -33.26 -10.23 7.65
C GLN A 368 -32.50 -10.97 8.76
N SER A 369 -32.22 -12.27 8.60
CA SER A 369 -31.32 -13.00 9.51
C SER A 369 -29.91 -12.43 9.43
N PHE A 370 -29.40 -12.29 8.19
CA PHE A 370 -28.08 -11.71 7.94
C PHE A 370 -27.94 -10.30 8.51
N LEU A 371 -28.94 -9.43 8.37
CA LEU A 371 -28.92 -8.06 8.91
C LEU A 371 -28.66 -8.07 10.42
N LYS A 372 -29.37 -8.90 11.17
CA LYS A 372 -29.23 -9.00 12.64
C LYS A 372 -27.86 -9.51 13.06
N GLU A 373 -27.33 -10.48 12.32
CA GLU A 373 -26.00 -11.03 12.56
C GLU A 373 -24.91 -10.00 12.22
N ALA A 374 -25.03 -9.34 11.07
CA ALA A 374 -24.10 -8.33 10.60
C ALA A 374 -24.06 -7.09 11.50
N GLU A 375 -25.20 -6.62 12.02
CA GLU A 375 -25.27 -5.53 13.01
C GLU A 375 -24.40 -5.81 14.23
N LYS A 376 -24.46 -7.04 14.75
CA LYS A 376 -23.68 -7.45 15.92
C LYS A 376 -22.18 -7.52 15.60
N GLU A 377 -21.82 -8.11 14.47
CA GLU A 377 -20.41 -8.23 14.06
C GLU A 377 -19.78 -6.85 13.78
N ILE A 378 -20.50 -5.94 13.13
CA ILE A 378 -20.04 -4.57 12.89
C ILE A 378 -19.82 -3.83 14.22
N GLU A 379 -20.77 -3.91 15.16
CA GLU A 379 -20.62 -3.28 16.48
C GLU A 379 -19.39 -3.84 17.23
N GLN A 380 -19.16 -5.15 17.13
CA GLN A 380 -17.97 -5.77 17.71
C GLN A 380 -16.68 -5.22 17.08
N VAL A 381 -16.59 -5.17 15.75
CA VAL A 381 -15.42 -4.66 15.02
C VAL A 381 -15.19 -3.17 15.31
N ARG A 382 -16.26 -2.37 15.43
CA ARG A 382 -16.17 -0.98 15.88
C ARG A 382 -15.66 -0.85 17.31
N GLY A 383 -16.02 -1.79 18.18
CA GLY A 383 -15.44 -1.91 19.51
C GLY A 383 -13.94 -2.23 19.47
N GLU A 384 -13.52 -3.19 18.62
CA GLU A 384 -12.11 -3.57 18.39
C GLU A 384 -11.30 -2.38 17.85
N GLU A 385 -11.82 -1.66 16.86
CA GLU A 385 -11.22 -0.43 16.32
C GLU A 385 -10.90 0.60 17.41
N LYS A 386 -11.90 0.94 18.24
CA LYS A 386 -11.74 1.93 19.32
C LYS A 386 -10.71 1.46 20.34
N ARG A 387 -10.70 0.18 20.71
CA ARG A 387 -9.73 -0.38 21.66
C ARG A 387 -8.32 -0.34 21.08
N ALA A 388 -8.13 -0.77 19.84
CA ALA A 388 -6.84 -0.72 19.16
C ALA A 388 -6.30 0.73 19.12
N LEU A 389 -7.13 1.71 18.78
CA LEU A 389 -6.71 3.12 18.76
C LEU A 389 -6.28 3.63 20.15
N VAL A 390 -7.02 3.27 21.21
CA VAL A 390 -6.62 3.61 22.59
C VAL A 390 -5.30 2.96 22.95
N ARG A 391 -5.09 1.68 22.62
CA ARG A 391 -3.80 0.99 22.86
C ARG A 391 -2.64 1.67 22.13
N VAL A 392 -2.85 2.07 20.88
CA VAL A 392 -1.85 2.78 20.07
C VAL A 392 -1.52 4.14 20.70
N LYS A 393 -2.52 4.86 21.21
CA LYS A 393 -2.31 6.11 21.93
C LYS A 393 -1.52 5.89 23.23
N ASP A 394 -1.92 4.89 24.03
CA ASP A 394 -1.26 4.56 25.30
C ASP A 394 0.22 4.18 25.09
N ILE A 395 0.53 3.40 24.06
CA ILE A 395 1.91 3.02 23.77
C ILE A 395 2.72 4.21 23.24
N THR A 396 2.10 5.10 22.47
CA THR A 396 2.73 6.34 22.02
C THR A 396 3.07 7.24 23.19
N GLU A 397 2.13 7.45 24.11
CA GLU A 397 2.36 8.21 25.34
C GLU A 397 3.39 7.56 26.25
N TYR A 398 3.44 6.23 26.31
CA TYR A 398 4.44 5.49 27.09
C TYR A 398 5.88 5.80 26.63
N PHE A 399 6.12 5.96 25.32
CA PHE A 399 7.47 6.25 24.79
C PHE A 399 7.74 7.75 24.56
N HIS A 400 6.73 8.54 24.20
CA HIS A 400 6.88 9.96 23.81
C HIS A 400 6.34 10.97 24.86
N GLY A 401 5.66 10.52 25.91
CA GLY A 401 4.99 11.39 26.88
C GLY A 401 3.79 12.15 26.30
N ASP A 402 3.40 13.27 26.92
CA ASP A 402 2.26 14.11 26.49
C ASP A 402 2.48 14.83 25.13
N THR A 403 3.59 14.56 24.45
CA THR A 403 3.84 15.07 23.08
C THR A 403 3.08 14.27 22.02
N SER A 404 2.33 13.23 22.40
CA SER A 404 1.46 12.43 21.52
C SER A 404 0.36 13.25 20.83
N LYS A 405 -0.08 14.36 21.45
CA LYS A 405 -1.10 15.26 20.89
C LYS A 405 -0.64 16.02 19.63
N GLU A 406 0.66 16.07 19.38
CA GLU A 406 1.25 16.71 18.20
C GLU A 406 1.44 15.74 17.02
N GLU A 407 1.22 14.44 17.24
CA GLU A 407 1.51 13.41 16.25
C GLU A 407 0.31 13.22 15.31
N ALA A 408 0.43 13.74 14.08
CA ALA A 408 -0.66 13.76 13.10
C ALA A 408 -1.06 12.37 12.57
N HIS A 409 -0.24 11.32 12.83
CA HIS A 409 -0.45 9.98 12.29
C HIS A 409 -0.42 8.93 13.41
N PRO A 410 -1.54 8.26 13.73
CA PRO A 410 -1.65 7.35 14.86
C PRO A 410 -0.59 6.23 14.88
N LEU A 411 -0.21 5.71 13.71
CA LEU A 411 0.71 4.57 13.60
C LEU A 411 2.19 4.98 13.43
N ARG A 412 2.51 6.28 13.60
CA ARG A 412 3.86 6.82 13.37
C ARG A 412 4.93 6.12 14.22
N ILE A 413 4.60 5.80 15.48
CA ILE A 413 5.51 5.08 16.38
C ILE A 413 5.99 3.75 15.77
N PHE A 414 5.09 2.98 15.15
CA PHE A 414 5.45 1.70 14.54
C PHE A 414 6.34 1.90 13.31
N MET A 415 6.09 2.95 12.51
CA MET A 415 6.92 3.28 11.33
C MET A 415 8.36 3.58 11.74
N VAL A 416 8.54 4.42 12.76
CA VAL A 416 9.86 4.78 13.29
C VAL A 416 10.60 3.54 13.77
N VAL A 417 9.93 2.67 14.52
CA VAL A 417 10.55 1.45 15.03
C VAL A 417 10.87 0.47 13.90
N ARG A 418 9.99 0.27 12.91
CA ARG A 418 10.26 -0.58 11.73
C ARG A 418 11.50 -0.11 10.98
N ASP A 419 11.63 1.19 10.74
CA ASP A 419 12.75 1.76 9.98
C ASP A 419 14.06 1.63 10.77
N PHE A 420 13.99 1.83 12.09
CA PHE A 420 15.10 1.57 12.99
C PHE A 420 15.51 0.09 12.96
N LEU A 421 14.58 -0.85 13.06
CA LEU A 421 14.86 -2.29 13.02
C LEU A 421 15.53 -2.70 11.70
N SER A 422 15.08 -2.13 10.58
CA SER A 422 15.70 -2.37 9.27
C SER A 422 17.16 -1.90 9.22
N THR A 423 17.44 -0.77 9.87
CA THR A 423 18.80 -0.23 10.00
C THR A 423 19.64 -1.07 10.97
N LEU A 424 19.06 -1.49 12.09
CA LEU A 424 19.70 -2.36 13.08
C LEU A 424 20.10 -3.71 12.48
N ASP A 425 19.23 -4.32 11.67
CA ASP A 425 19.52 -5.57 10.97
C ASP A 425 20.74 -5.45 10.04
N HIS A 426 20.86 -4.31 9.35
CA HIS A 426 22.05 -4.02 8.55
C HIS A 426 23.30 -3.94 9.43
N VAL A 427 23.27 -3.12 10.49
CA VAL A 427 24.41 -2.94 11.41
C VAL A 427 24.83 -4.25 12.08
N CYS A 428 23.88 -5.09 12.51
CA CYS A 428 24.17 -6.40 13.08
C CYS A 428 24.93 -7.30 12.09
N LYS A 429 24.57 -7.27 10.79
CA LYS A 429 25.33 -7.99 9.75
C LYS A 429 26.73 -7.43 9.59
N GLU A 430 26.90 -6.11 9.64
CA GLU A 430 28.24 -5.48 9.51
C GLU A 430 29.13 -5.82 10.70
N VAL A 431 28.62 -5.70 11.93
CA VAL A 431 29.33 -6.07 13.15
C VAL A 431 29.73 -7.55 13.11
N GLY A 432 28.84 -8.44 12.64
CA GLY A 432 29.15 -9.86 12.46
C GLY A 432 30.31 -10.11 11.48
N ARG A 433 30.33 -9.42 10.34
CA ARG A 433 31.45 -9.50 9.36
C ARG A 433 32.75 -8.98 9.98
N MET A 434 32.71 -7.83 10.66
CA MET A 434 33.89 -7.24 11.32
C MET A 434 34.47 -8.15 12.40
N GLN A 435 33.63 -8.91 13.11
CA GLN A 435 34.08 -9.88 14.10
C GLN A 435 34.75 -11.10 13.44
N GLN A 436 34.21 -11.59 12.32
CA GLN A 436 34.79 -12.70 11.55
C GLN A 436 36.15 -12.33 10.94
N ASP A 437 36.26 -11.15 10.32
CA ASP A 437 37.53 -10.67 9.73
C ASP A 437 38.63 -10.53 10.79
N ARG A 438 38.26 -10.17 12.02
CA ARG A 438 39.18 -10.02 13.15
C ARG A 438 39.61 -11.37 13.75
N THR A 439 38.81 -12.42 13.57
CA THR A 439 39.18 -13.81 13.92
C THR A 439 40.08 -14.43 12.84
N VAL A 440 39.87 -14.10 11.57
CA VAL A 440 40.66 -14.62 10.42
C VAL A 440 42.04 -13.95 10.34
N ILE A 441 42.15 -12.66 10.66
CA ILE A 441 43.41 -11.93 10.75
C ILE A 441 43.88 -12.00 12.20
N GLY A 442 44.54 -13.11 12.57
CA GLY A 442 44.89 -13.43 13.95
C GLY A 442 45.47 -12.25 14.78
N SER A 443 45.07 -12.19 16.05
CA SER A 443 45.62 -11.43 17.18
C SER A 443 46.87 -10.56 16.91
N ALA A 444 46.73 -9.48 16.12
CA ALA A 444 47.83 -8.54 15.87
C ALA A 444 47.50 -7.09 16.29
N ARG A 445 46.23 -6.79 16.62
CA ARG A 445 45.85 -5.49 17.21
C ARG A 445 44.81 -5.68 18.31
N SER A 446 45.27 -6.16 19.46
CA SER A 446 44.63 -5.84 20.72
C SER A 446 44.72 -4.32 20.91
N PHE A 447 43.59 -3.64 21.00
CA PHE A 447 43.55 -2.26 21.47
C PHE A 447 43.94 -2.28 22.95
N ARG A 448 45.24 -2.17 23.24
CA ARG A 448 45.70 -1.70 24.55
C ARG A 448 45.46 -0.20 24.59
N ILE A 449 44.45 0.23 25.33
CA ILE A 449 44.43 1.58 25.86
C ILE A 449 45.63 1.65 26.82
N SER A 450 46.67 2.37 26.42
CA SER A 450 47.85 2.57 27.26
C SER A 450 47.47 3.49 28.42
N ALA A 451 47.25 2.91 29.60
CA ALA A 451 47.25 3.66 30.86
C ALA A 451 48.69 4.06 31.14
N THR A 452 49.15 5.18 30.58
CA THR A 452 50.35 5.94 30.95
C THR A 452 50.50 7.12 29.99
N THR A 453 49.79 8.20 30.27
CA THR A 453 50.29 9.53 29.89
C THR A 453 50.19 10.39 31.12
N SER A 454 51.31 10.55 31.82
CA SER A 454 51.50 11.54 32.86
C SER A 454 51.21 12.92 32.28
N LEU A 455 50.34 13.68 32.95
CA LEU A 455 50.07 15.08 32.67
C LEU A 455 51.38 15.89 32.81
N PRO A 456 51.70 16.82 31.89
CA PRO A 456 52.75 17.78 32.14
C PRO A 456 52.23 18.82 33.14
N VAL A 457 52.80 18.79 34.34
CA VAL A 457 52.65 19.85 35.35
C VAL A 457 53.41 21.07 34.86
N LEU A 458 52.69 22.12 34.48
CA LEU A 458 53.23 23.48 34.42
C LEU A 458 53.01 24.14 35.78
N SER A 459 54.13 24.37 36.47
CA SER A 459 54.23 25.16 37.69
C SER A 459 54.17 26.65 37.37
N LEU A 460 53.36 27.41 38.11
CA LEU A 460 53.58 28.83 38.37
C LEU A 460 52.97 29.23 39.73
N TYR A 461 53.87 29.30 40.72
CA TYR A 461 53.99 30.31 41.77
C TYR A 461 52.82 31.27 42.05
N GLY A 462 52.50 31.44 43.35
CA GLY A 462 52.12 32.77 43.87
C GLY A 462 51.11 32.83 45.03
N GLN A 463 51.60 32.70 46.26
CA GLN A 463 51.24 33.49 47.46
C GLN A 463 49.76 33.83 47.79
N ARG A 464 49.27 33.14 48.84
CA ARG A 464 48.87 33.67 50.17
C ARG A 464 48.18 35.05 50.23
N LYS A 465 46.93 35.09 50.68
CA LYS A 465 46.48 36.02 51.73
C LYS A 465 45.27 35.48 52.50
N GLU A 466 45.50 35.30 53.79
CA GLU A 466 44.50 35.20 54.85
C GLU A 466 43.65 36.48 54.91
N ASN A 467 42.38 36.35 55.29
CA ASN A 467 41.74 37.27 56.22
C ASN A 467 40.50 36.62 56.86
N ASN A 468 40.57 36.48 58.19
CA ASN A 468 39.47 36.26 59.11
C ASN A 468 38.41 37.37 59.03
N SER A 469 37.16 37.02 59.33
CA SER A 469 36.31 37.80 60.23
C SER A 469 35.17 36.90 60.73
N ASP A 470 35.08 36.79 62.04
CA ASP A 470 34.11 36.05 62.85
C ASP A 470 32.75 36.77 62.95
N ASP A 471 31.79 36.01 63.52
CA ASP A 471 30.57 36.39 64.26
C ASP A 471 29.45 37.10 63.48
N ASP A 472 28.16 36.78 63.63
CA ASP A 472 27.48 36.61 64.91
C ASP A 472 26.09 35.92 64.77
N SER A 473 25.59 35.50 65.93
CA SER A 473 24.38 34.70 66.15
C SER A 473 23.06 35.49 66.00
N SER A 474 21.94 34.81 65.70
CA SER A 474 20.68 34.90 66.49
C SER A 474 19.59 33.96 65.97
N SER A 475 18.97 33.27 66.93
CA SER A 475 17.80 32.40 66.80
C SER A 475 16.49 33.18 66.64
N SER A 476 15.50 32.58 65.96
CA SER A 476 14.10 32.36 66.39
C SER A 476 13.20 32.05 65.20
#